data_AF-A0A3P7LXZ9-F1
#
_entry.id   AF-A0A3P7LXZ9-F1
#
_cell.length_a   1.000
_cell.length_b   1.000
_cell.length_c   1.000
_cell.angle_alpha   90.00
_cell.angle_beta   90.00
_cell.angle_gamma   90.00
#
_symmetry.space_group_name_H-M   'P 1'
#
loop_
_entity.id
_entity.type
_entity.pdbx_description
1 polymer ?
#
loop_
_entity_poly.entity_id
_entity_poly.type
_entity_poly.pdbx_seq_one_letter_code
_entity_poly.pdbx_strand_id
1 'polypeptide(L)'
;INLRRSDGSLVATTIPPFAGSLLEYTSNSKWDQAIRLCRHIKSDVTWAMLAGLATIAQNTYAAEIAYGALEEAEKVKMLAEARTHPNKEVRAAMMLLLAGKVPEADNLLEKGGSIYRAVMLNIIMMRWSRALDIAVKHNAYLEVVMGYRQRYLEKLGREETDEKFIRHRGEVEIDFNHIREVMAEAEAAEGITK
;
A
#
# COMPACT_ATOMS: atom_id res chain seq x y z
N ILE A 1 -21.93 20.82 8.95
CA ILE A 1 -20.58 21.40 8.97
C ILE A 1 -20.21 21.87 7.57
N ASN A 2 -19.42 22.94 7.45
CA ASN A 2 -18.96 23.43 6.14
C ASN A 2 -17.50 23.03 5.95
N LEU A 3 -17.22 22.24 4.92
CA LEU A 3 -15.88 21.82 4.55
C LEU A 3 -15.41 22.65 3.35
N ARG A 4 -14.15 23.10 3.39
CA ARG A 4 -13.52 23.80 2.27
C ARG A 4 -12.74 22.80 1.43
N ARG A 5 -13.10 22.65 0.16
CA ARG A 5 -12.40 21.77 -0.79
C ARG A 5 -11.12 22.43 -1.29
N SER A 6 -10.26 21.64 -1.94
CA SER A 6 -8.97 22.09 -2.52
C SER A 6 -9.13 23.13 -3.64
N ASP A 7 -10.29 23.19 -4.29
CA ASP A 7 -10.67 24.20 -5.28
C ASP A 7 -11.20 25.51 -4.64
N GLY A 8 -11.27 25.58 -3.31
CA GLY A 8 -11.74 26.73 -2.56
C GLY A 8 -13.26 26.76 -2.33
N SER A 9 -14.03 25.83 -2.92
CA SER A 9 -15.48 25.75 -2.73
C SER A 9 -15.86 25.32 -1.31
N LEU A 10 -16.98 25.86 -0.81
CA LEU A 10 -17.56 25.46 0.47
C LEU A 10 -18.67 24.43 0.24
N VAL A 11 -18.52 23.25 0.82
CA VAL A 11 -19.52 22.18 0.77
C VAL A 11 -20.09 21.95 2.16
N ALA A 12 -21.41 22.12 2.28
CA ALA A 12 -22.12 21.79 3.50
C ALA A 12 -22.32 20.27 3.56
N THR A 13 -21.85 19.63 4.62
CA THR A 13 -21.99 18.19 4.87
C THR A 13 -22.49 17.94 6.28
N THR A 14 -23.20 16.83 6.47
CA THR A 14 -23.64 16.36 7.79
C THR A 14 -22.61 15.41 8.38
N ILE A 15 -22.36 15.51 9.68
CA ILE A 15 -21.57 14.49 10.38
C ILE A 15 -22.43 13.22 10.46
N PRO A 16 -21.90 12.04 10.09
CA PRO A 16 -22.65 10.80 10.22
C PRO A 16 -23.12 10.59 11.65
N PRO A 17 -24.37 10.12 11.85
CA PRO A 17 -24.84 9.77 13.18
C PRO A 17 -23.91 8.69 13.78
N PHE A 18 -23.68 8.76 15.09
CA PHE A 18 -22.79 7.85 15.84
C PHE A 18 -21.29 7.91 15.52
N ALA A 19 -20.84 8.86 14.67
CA ALA A 19 -19.43 9.09 14.40
C ALA A 19 -18.60 9.31 15.68
N GLY A 20 -19.12 10.10 16.62
CA GLY A 20 -18.47 10.36 17.91
C GLY A 20 -18.37 9.11 18.79
N SER A 21 -19.44 8.33 18.90
CA SER A 21 -19.45 7.08 19.67
C SER A 21 -18.50 6.04 19.07
N LEU A 22 -18.43 5.95 17.75
CA LEU A 22 -17.50 5.05 17.07
C LEU A 22 -16.05 5.45 17.35
N LEU A 23 -15.74 6.74 17.28
CA LEU A 23 -14.42 7.26 17.64
C LEU A 23 -14.07 6.92 19.09
N GLU A 24 -14.98 7.15 20.03
CA GLU A 24 -14.80 6.83 21.46
C GLU A 24 -14.57 5.33 21.71
N TYR A 25 -15.31 4.45 21.03
CA TYR A 25 -15.06 3.01 21.15
C TYR A 25 -13.69 2.63 20.62
N THR A 26 -13.28 3.17 19.46
CA THR A 26 -11.97 2.86 18.89
C THR A 26 -10.81 3.44 19.71
N SER A 27 -10.94 4.65 20.25
CA SER A 27 -9.90 5.27 21.10
C SER A 27 -9.69 4.52 22.41
N ASN A 28 -10.76 3.90 22.93
CA ASN A 28 -10.71 3.06 24.13
C ASN A 28 -10.43 1.57 23.82
N SER A 29 -10.03 1.23 22.60
CA SER A 29 -9.79 -0.14 22.14
C SER A 29 -10.98 -1.11 22.29
N LYS A 30 -12.21 -0.59 22.33
CA LYS A 30 -13.46 -1.37 22.44
C LYS A 30 -13.98 -1.80 21.07
N TRP A 31 -13.14 -2.51 20.32
CA TRP A 31 -13.40 -2.87 18.91
C TRP A 31 -14.65 -3.73 18.71
N ASP A 32 -14.94 -4.68 19.61
CA ASP A 32 -16.16 -5.49 19.50
C ASP A 32 -17.45 -4.68 19.69
N GLN A 33 -17.39 -3.61 20.50
CA GLN A 33 -18.53 -2.70 20.69
C GLN A 33 -18.73 -1.85 19.44
N ALA A 34 -17.64 -1.35 18.84
CA ALA A 34 -17.67 -0.65 17.57
C ALA A 34 -18.26 -1.52 16.44
N ILE A 35 -17.83 -2.78 16.32
CA ILE A 35 -18.37 -3.73 15.32
C ILE A 35 -19.86 -4.00 15.56
N ARG A 36 -20.28 -4.20 16.81
CA ARG A 36 -21.70 -4.41 17.15
C ARG A 36 -22.55 -3.19 16.79
N LEU A 37 -22.05 -1.98 17.03
CA LEU A 37 -22.70 -0.74 16.63
C LEU A 37 -22.87 -0.67 15.10
N CYS A 38 -21.81 -0.93 14.33
CA CYS A 38 -21.89 -0.95 12.86
C CYS A 38 -22.90 -2.00 12.34
N ARG A 39 -22.93 -3.20 12.93
CA ARG A 39 -23.93 -4.24 12.60
C ARG A 39 -25.37 -3.83 12.91
N HIS A 40 -25.58 -3.03 13.95
CA HIS A 40 -26.90 -2.54 14.32
C HIS A 40 -27.37 -1.44 13.36
N ILE A 41 -26.49 -0.50 13.03
CA ILE A 41 -26.80 0.64 12.15
C ILE A 41 -26.97 0.19 10.69
N LYS A 42 -26.19 -0.81 10.24
CA LYS A 42 -26.21 -1.35 8.87
C LYS A 42 -26.00 -0.28 7.79
N SER A 43 -25.08 0.65 8.04
CA SER A 43 -24.72 1.71 7.10
C SER A 43 -23.27 1.60 6.66
N ASP A 44 -23.05 1.65 5.35
CA ASP A 44 -21.72 1.63 4.74
C ASP A 44 -20.82 2.75 5.25
N VAL A 45 -21.39 3.92 5.55
CA VAL A 45 -20.64 5.05 6.11
C VAL A 45 -20.01 4.68 7.46
N THR A 46 -20.75 3.97 8.32
CA THR A 46 -20.23 3.55 9.63
C THR A 46 -19.19 2.45 9.51
N TRP A 47 -19.34 1.54 8.54
CA TRP A 47 -18.33 0.54 8.23
C TRP A 47 -17.07 1.15 7.63
N ALA A 48 -17.19 2.14 6.74
CA ALA A 48 -16.07 2.88 6.17
C ALA A 48 -15.29 3.64 7.24
N MET A 49 -16.00 4.28 8.18
CA MET A 49 -15.37 4.93 9.33
C MET A 49 -14.61 3.91 10.19
N LEU A 50 -15.22 2.76 10.52
CA LEU A 50 -14.57 1.72 11.31
C LEU A 50 -13.35 1.15 10.58
N ALA A 51 -13.44 0.91 9.28
CA ALA A 51 -12.35 0.42 8.45
C ALA A 51 -11.15 1.38 8.49
N GLY A 52 -11.38 2.68 8.31
CA GLY A 52 -10.33 3.70 8.39
C GLY A 52 -9.68 3.76 9.77
N LEU A 53 -10.49 3.82 10.83
CA LEU A 53 -10.01 3.86 12.22
C LEU A 53 -9.22 2.59 12.59
N ALA A 54 -9.69 1.41 12.20
CA ALA A 54 -9.02 0.14 12.43
C ALA A 54 -7.69 0.04 11.67
N THR A 55 -7.66 0.53 10.42
CA THR A 55 -6.43 0.56 9.61
C THR A 55 -5.37 1.45 10.24
N ILE A 56 -5.76 2.65 10.70
CA ILE A 56 -4.85 3.58 11.38
C ILE A 56 -4.34 3.01 12.70
N ALA A 57 -5.21 2.36 13.47
CA ALA A 57 -4.86 1.71 14.74
C ALA A 57 -4.13 0.36 14.57
N GLN A 58 -3.85 -0.05 13.33
CA GLN A 58 -3.28 -1.36 12.99
C GLN A 58 -4.05 -2.56 13.56
N ASN A 59 -5.37 -2.43 13.75
CA ASN A 59 -6.22 -3.54 14.16
C ASN A 59 -6.69 -4.33 12.94
N THR A 60 -5.93 -5.35 12.55
CA THR A 60 -6.21 -6.21 11.39
C THR A 60 -7.57 -6.89 11.48
N TYR A 61 -7.98 -7.36 12.66
CA TYR A 61 -9.24 -8.09 12.85
C TYR A 61 -10.46 -7.19 12.60
N ALA A 62 -10.48 -5.99 13.20
CA ALA A 62 -11.56 -5.04 12.99
C ALA A 62 -11.58 -4.51 11.54
N ALA A 63 -10.39 -4.30 10.94
CA ALA A 63 -10.26 -3.89 9.55
C ALA A 63 -10.81 -4.95 8.59
N GLU A 64 -10.48 -6.24 8.79
CA GLU A 64 -10.93 -7.34 7.93
C GLU A 64 -12.46 -7.46 7.94
N ILE A 65 -13.08 -7.37 9.12
CA ILE A 65 -14.54 -7.37 9.24
C ILE A 65 -15.17 -6.15 8.55
N ALA A 66 -14.58 -4.96 8.75
CA ALA A 66 -15.14 -3.73 8.20
C ALA A 66 -15.01 -3.66 6.68
N TYR A 67 -13.85 -4.01 6.11
CA TYR A 67 -13.68 -4.09 4.65
C TYR A 67 -14.49 -5.24 4.04
N GLY A 68 -14.67 -6.36 4.76
CA GLY A 68 -15.58 -7.42 4.34
C GLY A 68 -17.04 -6.95 4.26
N ALA A 69 -17.49 -6.14 5.22
CA ALA A 69 -18.82 -5.53 5.19
C ALA A 69 -19.01 -4.49 4.07
N LEU A 70 -17.91 -3.93 3.55
CA LEU A 70 -17.89 -2.98 2.42
C LEU A 70 -17.65 -3.67 1.06
N GLU A 71 -17.55 -4.99 1.03
CA GLU A 71 -17.26 -5.77 -0.19
C GLU A 71 -15.91 -5.41 -0.86
N GLU A 72 -14.96 -4.92 -0.07
CA GLU A 72 -13.62 -4.52 -0.52
C GLU A 72 -12.67 -5.74 -0.56
N ALA A 73 -12.97 -6.67 -1.47
CA ALA A 73 -12.35 -7.99 -1.52
C ALA A 73 -10.81 -7.97 -1.61
N GLU A 74 -10.24 -7.03 -2.37
CA GLU A 74 -8.78 -6.88 -2.49
C GLU A 74 -8.12 -6.50 -1.15
N LYS A 75 -8.73 -5.58 -0.40
CA LYS A 75 -8.25 -5.16 0.91
C LYS A 75 -8.39 -6.29 1.94
N VAL A 76 -9.47 -7.06 1.87
CA VAL A 76 -9.66 -8.26 2.72
C VAL A 76 -8.59 -9.30 2.43
N LYS A 77 -8.30 -9.59 1.15
CA LYS A 77 -7.23 -10.51 0.77
C LYS A 77 -5.88 -10.05 1.31
N MET A 78 -5.55 -8.78 1.16
CA MET A 78 -4.32 -8.19 1.68
C MET A 78 -4.22 -8.28 3.21
N LEU A 79 -5.33 -8.07 3.93
CA LEU A 79 -5.38 -8.23 5.39
C LEU A 79 -5.22 -9.69 5.83
N ALA A 80 -5.79 -10.63 5.07
CA ALA A 80 -5.60 -12.05 5.32
C ALA A 80 -4.13 -12.46 5.13
N GLU A 81 -3.48 -12.00 4.06
CA GLU A 81 -2.04 -12.18 3.84
C GLU A 81 -1.22 -11.54 4.96
N ALA A 82 -1.53 -10.29 5.35
CA ALA A 82 -0.87 -9.60 6.45
C ALA A 82 -1.06 -10.31 7.79
N ARG A 83 -2.12 -11.10 8.00
CA ARG A 83 -2.28 -11.90 9.22
C ARG A 83 -1.34 -13.10 9.25
N THR A 84 -1.18 -13.77 8.11
CA THR A 84 -0.46 -15.05 8.02
C THR A 84 1.01 -14.90 7.63
N HIS A 85 1.45 -13.72 7.20
CA HIS A 85 2.81 -13.52 6.73
C HIS A 85 3.84 -13.73 7.87
N PRO A 86 4.93 -14.50 7.65
CA PRO A 86 5.92 -14.78 8.68
C PRO A 86 6.70 -13.51 9.12
N ASN A 87 7.16 -12.73 8.15
CA ASN A 87 7.91 -11.49 8.38
C ASN A 87 7.00 -10.38 8.97
N LYS A 88 7.34 -9.87 10.17
CA LYS A 88 6.55 -8.85 10.88
C LYS A 88 6.65 -7.45 10.23
N GLU A 89 7.79 -7.10 9.65
CA GLU A 89 8.00 -5.83 8.95
C GLU A 89 7.11 -5.77 7.70
N VAL A 90 6.99 -6.87 6.97
CA VAL A 90 6.04 -6.99 5.85
C VAL A 90 4.60 -6.77 6.34
N ARG A 91 4.18 -7.45 7.41
CA ARG A 91 2.80 -7.30 7.94
C ARG A 91 2.50 -5.85 8.28
N ALA A 92 3.42 -5.19 8.96
CA ALA A 92 3.29 -3.79 9.30
C ALA A 92 3.31 -2.87 8.06
N ALA A 93 4.14 -3.18 7.05
CA ALA A 93 4.18 -2.43 5.79
C ALA A 93 2.87 -2.54 5.01
N MET A 94 2.24 -3.73 4.98
CA MET A 94 0.91 -3.94 4.40
C MET A 94 -0.14 -3.06 5.09
N MET A 95 -0.13 -2.99 6.42
CA MET A 95 -1.04 -2.11 7.16
C MET A 95 -0.79 -0.62 6.87
N LEU A 96 0.47 -0.20 6.75
CA LEU A 96 0.83 1.17 6.36
C LEU A 96 0.36 1.51 4.95
N LEU A 97 0.46 0.56 4.02
CA LEU A 97 -0.01 0.73 2.65
C LEU A 97 -1.54 0.90 2.61
N LEU A 98 -2.30 0.11 3.38
CA LEU A 98 -3.75 0.29 3.52
C LEU A 98 -4.10 1.66 4.12
N ALA A 99 -3.27 2.20 5.01
CA ALA A 99 -3.42 3.54 5.56
C ALA A 99 -3.01 4.67 4.58
N GLY A 100 -2.57 4.33 3.36
CA GLY A 100 -2.08 5.29 2.36
C GLY A 100 -0.67 5.83 2.64
N LYS A 101 0.04 5.28 3.62
CA LYS A 101 1.37 5.73 4.06
C LYS A 101 2.48 5.07 3.26
N VAL A 102 2.46 5.27 1.93
CA VAL A 102 3.41 4.62 0.99
C VAL A 102 4.88 4.85 1.36
N PRO A 103 5.32 6.09 1.71
CA PRO A 103 6.72 6.34 2.11
C PRO A 103 7.16 5.58 3.36
N GLU A 104 6.25 5.37 4.31
CA GLU A 104 6.55 4.62 5.53
C GLU A 104 6.60 3.12 5.23
N ALA A 105 5.70 2.63 4.37
CA ALA A 105 5.62 1.23 3.97
C ALA A 105 6.89 0.78 3.22
N ASP A 106 7.36 1.54 2.21
CA ASP A 106 8.56 1.15 1.47
C ASP A 106 9.84 1.22 2.31
N ASN A 107 9.95 2.23 3.17
CA ASN A 107 11.05 2.31 4.14
C ASN A 107 11.07 1.13 5.11
N LEU A 108 9.90 0.64 5.53
CA LEU A 108 9.80 -0.50 6.43
C LEU A 108 10.16 -1.81 5.72
N LEU A 109 9.71 -2.00 4.48
CA LEU A 109 10.11 -3.15 3.66
C LEU A 109 11.63 -3.18 3.42
N GLU A 110 12.22 -2.03 3.08
CA GLU A 110 13.66 -1.92 2.84
C GLU A 110 14.47 -2.25 4.10
N LYS A 111 14.08 -1.69 5.26
CA LYS A 111 14.71 -1.98 6.55
C LYS A 111 14.50 -3.43 7.00
N GLY A 112 13.38 -4.04 6.64
CA GLY A 112 13.05 -5.44 6.89
C GLY A 112 13.71 -6.42 5.93
N GLY A 113 14.56 -5.96 5.01
CA GLY A 113 15.28 -6.80 4.04
C GLY A 113 14.43 -7.31 2.88
N SER A 114 13.17 -6.86 2.75
CA SER A 114 12.28 -7.19 1.63
C SER A 114 12.49 -6.22 0.47
N ILE A 115 13.69 -6.26 -0.13
CA ILE A 115 14.13 -5.32 -1.15
C ILE A 115 13.30 -5.40 -2.43
N TYR A 116 12.97 -6.61 -2.89
CA TYR A 116 12.16 -6.80 -4.09
C TYR A 116 10.77 -6.18 -3.90
N ARG A 117 10.10 -6.47 -2.78
CA ARG A 117 8.82 -5.82 -2.44
C ARG A 117 8.93 -4.30 -2.33
N ALA A 118 10.00 -3.76 -1.76
CA ALA A 118 10.20 -2.32 -1.69
C ALA A 118 10.35 -1.67 -3.08
N VAL A 119 11.10 -2.32 -3.98
CA VAL A 119 11.27 -1.88 -5.37
C VAL A 119 9.94 -1.96 -6.12
N MET A 120 9.28 -3.12 -6.10
CA MET A 120 8.01 -3.34 -6.80
C MET A 120 6.90 -2.42 -6.30
N LEU A 121 6.81 -2.18 -4.99
CA LEU A 121 5.88 -1.21 -4.43
C LEU A 121 6.08 0.18 -5.04
N ASN A 122 7.33 0.65 -5.14
CA ASN A 122 7.60 1.96 -5.71
C ASN A 122 7.36 2.00 -7.23
N ILE A 123 7.59 0.91 -7.97
CA ILE A 123 7.23 0.79 -9.40
C ILE A 123 5.71 0.92 -9.58
N ILE A 124 4.93 0.11 -8.84
CA ILE A 124 3.46 0.09 -8.92
C ILE A 124 2.87 1.47 -8.54
N MET A 125 3.46 2.12 -7.54
CA MET A 125 3.05 3.45 -7.08
C MET A 125 3.65 4.59 -7.92
N MET A 126 4.31 4.29 -9.04
CA MET A 126 4.89 5.26 -9.97
C MET A 126 5.95 6.18 -9.34
N ARG A 127 6.55 5.76 -8.22
CA ARG A 127 7.63 6.45 -7.49
C ARG A 127 8.99 6.04 -8.07
N TRP A 128 9.18 6.30 -9.36
CA TRP A 128 10.33 5.85 -10.16
C TRP A 128 11.69 6.20 -9.55
N SER A 129 11.90 7.45 -9.14
CA SER A 129 13.18 7.87 -8.56
C SER A 129 13.51 7.10 -7.29
N ARG A 130 12.49 6.80 -6.45
CA ARG A 130 12.67 6.01 -5.23
C ARG A 130 12.95 4.53 -5.55
N ALA A 131 12.27 3.95 -6.52
CA ALA A 131 12.54 2.59 -6.97
C ALA A 131 13.99 2.44 -7.46
N LEU A 132 14.47 3.40 -8.25
CA LEU A 132 15.85 3.44 -8.74
C LEU A 132 16.85 3.61 -7.60
N ASP A 133 16.59 4.53 -6.66
CA ASP A 133 17.47 4.74 -5.51
C ASP A 133 17.61 3.47 -4.65
N ILE A 134 16.54 2.69 -4.46
CA ILE A 134 16.60 1.40 -3.75
C ILE A 134 17.42 0.38 -4.54
N ALA A 135 17.15 0.25 -5.85
CA ALA A 135 17.85 -0.72 -6.71
C ALA A 135 19.35 -0.48 -6.75
N VAL A 136 19.79 0.77 -6.92
CA VAL A 136 21.21 1.16 -6.94
C VAL A 136 21.85 0.94 -5.56
N LYS A 137 21.17 1.33 -4.48
CA LYS A 137 21.71 1.20 -3.11
C LYS A 137 21.99 -0.25 -2.73
N HIS A 138 21.13 -1.18 -3.13
CA HIS A 138 21.27 -2.61 -2.80
C HIS A 138 21.89 -3.42 -3.93
N ASN A 139 22.27 -2.78 -5.04
CA ASN A 139 22.81 -3.43 -6.24
C ASN A 139 21.93 -4.61 -6.71
N ALA A 140 20.61 -4.41 -6.75
CA ALA A 140 19.64 -5.44 -7.06
C ALA A 140 18.45 -4.87 -7.84
N TYR A 141 17.90 -5.65 -8.78
CA TYR A 141 16.68 -5.33 -9.54
C TYR A 141 16.75 -4.06 -10.39
N LEU A 142 17.95 -3.64 -10.80
CA LEU A 142 18.12 -2.45 -11.64
C LEU A 142 17.45 -2.66 -13.00
N GLU A 143 17.66 -3.82 -13.60
CA GLU A 143 17.04 -4.27 -14.86
C GLU A 143 15.51 -4.26 -14.78
N VAL A 144 14.94 -4.63 -13.63
CA VAL A 144 13.50 -4.57 -13.38
C VAL A 144 13.01 -3.13 -13.41
N VAL A 145 13.64 -2.23 -12.64
CA VAL A 145 13.26 -0.81 -12.58
C VAL A 145 13.38 -0.16 -13.96
N MET A 146 14.49 -0.38 -14.65
CA MET A 146 14.77 0.18 -15.97
C MET A 146 13.79 -0.35 -17.03
N GLY A 147 13.54 -1.66 -17.05
CA GLY A 147 12.60 -2.29 -17.97
C GLY A 147 11.17 -1.75 -17.78
N TYR A 148 10.66 -1.74 -16.55
CA TYR A 148 9.32 -1.22 -16.28
C TYR A 148 9.18 0.28 -16.57
N ARG A 149 10.23 1.07 -16.32
CA ARG A 149 10.26 2.49 -16.68
C ARG A 149 10.21 2.69 -18.20
N GLN A 150 11.02 1.95 -18.95
CA GLN A 150 11.02 1.99 -20.42
C GLN A 150 9.63 1.64 -20.96
N ARG A 151 9.05 0.51 -20.52
CA ARG A 151 7.71 0.08 -20.95
C ARG A 151 6.63 1.10 -20.59
N TYR A 152 6.75 1.78 -19.45
CA TYR A 152 5.84 2.85 -19.07
C TYR A 152 5.92 4.05 -20.04
N LEU A 153 7.13 4.49 -20.39
CA LEU A 153 7.35 5.60 -21.31
C LEU A 153 6.94 5.28 -22.75
N GLU A 154 7.24 4.07 -23.22
CA GLU A 154 6.80 3.58 -24.54
C GLU A 154 5.28 3.62 -24.69
N LYS A 155 4.53 3.19 -23.67
CA LYS A 155 3.06 3.28 -23.65
C LYS A 155 2.54 4.71 -23.74
N LEU A 156 3.32 5.69 -23.27
CA LEU A 156 2.98 7.10 -23.35
C LEU A 156 3.51 7.78 -24.62
N GLY A 157 4.27 7.06 -25.45
CA GLY A 157 4.95 7.63 -26.62
C GLY A 157 5.99 8.68 -26.23
N ARG A 158 6.65 8.52 -25.08
CA ARG A 158 7.65 9.45 -24.56
C ARG A 158 9.03 8.81 -24.48
N GLU A 159 10.05 9.64 -24.56
CA GLU A 159 11.43 9.23 -24.29
C GLU A 159 11.80 9.49 -22.82
N GLU A 160 12.89 8.88 -22.37
CA GLU A 160 13.40 9.12 -21.02
C GLU A 160 14.09 10.49 -20.95
N THR A 161 13.68 11.29 -19.98
CA THR A 161 14.22 12.64 -19.74
C THR A 161 14.89 12.76 -18.38
N ASP A 162 14.69 11.80 -17.48
CA ASP A 162 15.29 11.83 -16.15
C ASP A 162 16.79 11.45 -16.24
N GLU A 163 17.66 12.40 -15.86
CA GLU A 163 19.11 12.21 -15.91
C GLU A 163 19.58 10.97 -15.13
N LYS A 164 18.94 10.63 -14.01
CA LYS A 164 19.33 9.45 -13.24
C LYS A 164 19.14 8.19 -14.07
N PHE A 165 18.01 8.07 -14.75
CA PHE A 165 17.70 6.91 -15.60
C PHE A 165 18.60 6.87 -16.84
N ILE A 166 18.88 8.02 -17.46
CA ILE A 166 19.77 8.09 -18.62
C ILE A 166 21.18 7.57 -18.28
N ARG A 167 21.71 7.89 -17.09
CA ARG A 167 23.03 7.42 -16.64
C ARG A 167 23.12 5.90 -16.56
N HIS A 168 22.07 5.23 -16.10
CA HIS A 168 22.03 3.77 -15.92
C HIS A 168 21.57 3.00 -17.17
N ARG A 169 21.20 3.67 -18.27
CA ARG A 169 20.63 3.03 -19.47
C ARG A 169 21.53 1.97 -20.12
N GLY A 170 22.85 2.13 -20.03
CA GLY A 170 23.83 1.20 -20.61
C GLY A 170 24.31 0.11 -19.66
N GLU A 171 23.89 0.13 -18.39
CA GLU A 171 24.37 -0.81 -17.37
C GLU A 171 23.64 -2.16 -17.40
N VAL A 172 22.43 -2.19 -17.98
CA VAL A 172 21.56 -3.37 -17.99
C VAL A 172 20.95 -3.58 -19.37
N GLU A 173 20.96 -4.83 -19.82
CA GLU A 173 20.22 -5.27 -21.01
C GLU A 173 18.78 -5.58 -20.62
N ILE A 174 17.81 -4.98 -21.32
CA ILE A 174 16.40 -5.12 -21.01
C ILE A 174 15.82 -6.28 -21.81
N ASP A 175 15.80 -7.46 -21.19
CA ASP A 175 15.05 -8.63 -21.65
C ASP A 175 13.89 -8.92 -20.68
N PHE A 176 12.65 -8.78 -21.16
CA PHE A 176 11.46 -9.01 -20.35
C PHE A 176 11.23 -10.49 -19.99
N ASN A 177 11.82 -11.44 -20.72
CA ASN A 177 11.76 -12.84 -20.30
C ASN A 177 12.63 -13.06 -19.07
N HIS A 178 13.89 -12.61 -19.13
CA HIS A 178 14.78 -12.64 -17.99
C HIS A 178 14.25 -11.86 -16.77
N ILE A 179 13.71 -10.64 -16.98
CA ILE A 179 13.10 -9.86 -15.90
C ILE A 179 11.98 -10.63 -15.19
N ARG A 180 11.16 -11.38 -15.93
CA ARG A 180 10.08 -12.19 -15.32
C ARG A 180 10.65 -13.34 -14.49
N GLU A 181 11.73 -13.96 -14.92
CA GLU A 181 12.43 -15.00 -14.16
C GLU A 181 13.00 -14.44 -12.86
N VAL A 182 13.74 -13.32 -12.94
CA VAL A 182 14.28 -12.61 -11.76
C VAL A 182 13.17 -12.25 -10.77
N MET A 183 12.05 -11.73 -11.26
CA MET A 183 10.90 -11.39 -10.41
C MET A 183 10.29 -12.62 -9.73
N ALA A 184 10.13 -13.73 -10.46
CA ALA A 184 9.56 -14.96 -9.92
C ALA A 184 10.47 -15.59 -8.85
N GLU A 185 11.78 -15.58 -9.08
CA GLU A 185 12.78 -16.04 -8.11
C GLU A 185 12.79 -15.17 -6.86
N ALA A 186 12.75 -13.84 -7.01
CA ALA A 186 12.72 -12.90 -5.90
C ALA A 186 11.42 -13.00 -5.08
N GLU A 187 10.28 -13.15 -5.75
CA GLU A 187 8.98 -13.37 -5.11
C GLU A 187 8.96 -14.67 -4.30
N ALA A 188 9.51 -15.74 -4.86
CA ALA A 188 9.68 -17.00 -4.15
C ALA A 188 10.63 -16.84 -2.95
N ALA A 189 11.79 -16.21 -3.14
CA ALA A 189 12.77 -16.01 -2.07
C ALA A 189 12.19 -15.20 -0.89
N GLU A 190 11.50 -14.09 -1.17
CA GLU A 190 10.87 -13.26 -0.15
C GLU A 190 9.62 -13.93 0.45
N GLY A 191 8.88 -14.72 -0.31
CA GLY A 191 7.75 -15.52 0.17
C GLY A 191 8.15 -16.70 1.06
N ILE A 192 9.39 -17.20 0.91
CA ILE A 192 9.95 -18.36 1.65
C ILE A 192 10.67 -17.93 2.94
N THR A 193 10.89 -16.64 3.20
CA THR A 193 11.55 -16.20 4.45
C THR A 193 10.77 -16.66 5.69
N LYS A 194 11.24 -17.79 6.24
CA LYS A 194 10.72 -18.54 7.40
C LYS A 194 10.94 -17.80 8.70
#